data_AF-A0AAU1R3P6-F1
#
_entry.id   AF-A0AAU1R3P6-F1
#
_cell.length_a   1.000
_cell.length_b   1.000
_cell.length_c   1.000
_cell.angle_alpha   90.00
_cell.angle_beta   90.00
_cell.angle_gamma   90.00
#
_symmetry.space_group_name_H-M   'P 1'
#
loop_
_entity.id
_entity.type
_entity.pdbx_description
1 polymer ?
#
loop_
_entity_poly.entity_id
_entity_poly.type
_entity_poly.pdbx_seq_one_letter_code
_entity_poly.pdbx_strand_id
1 'polypeptide(L)'
;MRPLVLVAAALTAPAAALTVLAAAGPARAVATDPPEPQGVFLTVSGDQGSWMRGELLRCEPEAWGHHPHASEACGALDRAHGNLDALVADPEMCTQVYAPVTVSANGTYRGKQVTWQKTFANACTMEASTGYVFRF
;
A
#
# COMPACT_ATOMS: atom_id res chain seq x y z
N MET A 1 -88.06 15.29 -51.64
CA MET A 1 -87.53 14.28 -52.58
C MET A 1 -86.00 14.31 -52.48
N ARG A 2 -85.40 13.12 -52.32
CA ARG A 2 -83.96 12.69 -52.26
C ARG A 2 -82.87 13.67 -52.76
N PRO A 3 -81.56 13.51 -52.43
CA PRO A 3 -80.88 12.55 -51.52
C PRO A 3 -79.70 13.12 -50.68
N LEU A 4 -79.16 12.24 -49.84
CA LEU A 4 -77.82 12.26 -49.22
C LEU A 4 -76.68 12.59 -50.20
N VAL A 5 -75.60 13.19 -49.67
CA VAL A 5 -74.23 12.69 -49.88
C VAL A 5 -73.41 12.83 -48.60
N LEU A 6 -72.97 11.69 -48.07
CA LEU A 6 -71.90 11.53 -47.08
C LEU A 6 -70.55 11.66 -47.82
N VAL A 7 -69.64 12.50 -47.34
CA VAL A 7 -68.23 12.43 -47.72
C VAL A 7 -67.39 12.35 -46.45
N ALA A 8 -66.84 11.17 -46.21
CA ALA A 8 -65.76 10.94 -45.28
C ALA A 8 -64.43 11.10 -46.02
N ALA A 9 -63.49 11.85 -45.45
CA ALA A 9 -62.05 11.65 -45.65
C ALA A 9 -61.29 12.49 -44.61
N ALA A 10 -61.05 11.89 -43.44
CA ALA A 10 -60.06 12.36 -42.49
C ALA A 10 -58.71 11.74 -42.87
N LEU A 11 -57.69 12.55 -43.18
CA LEU A 11 -56.28 12.19 -43.05
C LEU A 11 -55.44 13.47 -43.19
N THR A 12 -55.10 14.07 -42.04
CA THR A 12 -54.10 15.13 -41.91
C THR A 12 -52.96 14.64 -41.03
N ALA A 13 -51.75 14.53 -41.59
CA ALA A 13 -50.50 14.96 -40.95
C ALA A 13 -49.30 14.61 -41.83
N PRO A 14 -48.46 15.60 -42.16
CA PRO A 14 -47.02 15.35 -42.15
C PRO A 14 -46.27 16.48 -41.42
N ALA A 15 -45.38 16.13 -40.49
CA ALA A 15 -44.22 16.96 -40.15
C ALA A 15 -43.19 16.14 -39.37
N ALA A 16 -41.99 16.06 -39.93
CA ALA A 16 -40.80 15.42 -39.41
C ALA A 16 -40.22 16.16 -38.20
N ALA A 17 -39.61 15.44 -37.24
CA ALA A 17 -38.57 16.02 -36.37
C ALA A 17 -37.71 14.94 -35.68
N LEU A 18 -36.47 14.83 -36.17
CA LEU A 18 -35.20 14.49 -35.49
C LEU A 18 -35.19 13.34 -34.46
N THR A 19 -34.80 12.15 -34.94
CA THR A 19 -34.13 11.14 -34.11
C THR A 19 -32.73 11.64 -33.72
N VAL A 20 -32.55 12.14 -32.50
CA VAL A 20 -31.22 12.33 -31.92
C VAL A 20 -30.71 10.96 -31.47
N LEU A 21 -29.95 10.29 -32.32
CA LEU A 21 -29.22 9.09 -31.92
C LEU A 21 -27.98 9.54 -31.15
N ALA A 22 -28.09 9.59 -29.81
CA ALA A 22 -26.93 9.80 -28.96
C ALA A 22 -25.98 8.61 -29.13
N ALA A 23 -24.86 8.83 -29.82
CA ALA A 23 -23.78 7.86 -29.90
C ALA A 23 -23.14 7.73 -28.52
N ALA A 24 -23.60 6.78 -27.71
CA ALA A 24 -22.87 6.30 -26.55
C ALA A 24 -21.62 5.58 -27.07
N GLY A 25 -20.53 6.34 -27.21
CA GLY A 25 -19.21 5.75 -27.45
C GLY A 25 -18.85 4.81 -26.29
N PRO A 26 -18.08 3.73 -26.53
CA PRO A 26 -17.71 2.81 -25.47
C PRO A 26 -16.94 3.58 -24.39
N ALA A 27 -17.48 3.59 -23.17
CA ALA A 27 -16.77 4.09 -22.01
C ALA A 27 -15.55 3.18 -21.80
N ARG A 28 -14.36 3.66 -22.17
CA ARG A 28 -13.12 3.00 -21.79
C ARG A 28 -12.92 3.24 -20.30
N ALA A 29 -13.16 2.21 -19.50
CA ALA A 29 -12.68 2.17 -18.13
C ALA A 29 -11.14 2.23 -18.21
N VAL A 30 -10.55 3.29 -17.67
CA VAL A 30 -9.12 3.31 -17.38
C VAL A 30 -8.91 2.25 -16.31
N ALA A 31 -8.26 1.15 -16.67
CA ALA A 31 -7.77 0.20 -15.67
C ALA A 31 -6.67 0.93 -14.89
N THR A 32 -7.00 1.46 -13.72
CA THR A 32 -6.00 1.79 -12.71
C THR A 32 -5.53 0.48 -12.11
N ASP A 33 -4.23 0.21 -12.21
CA ASP A 33 -3.63 -0.90 -11.48
C ASP A 33 -3.99 -0.78 -9.99
N PRO A 34 -4.24 -1.91 -9.30
CA PRO A 34 -4.36 -1.91 -7.85
C PRO A 34 -3.13 -1.21 -7.25
N PRO A 35 -3.28 -0.39 -6.20
CA PRO A 35 -2.14 0.18 -5.51
C PRO A 35 -1.15 -0.93 -5.15
N GLU A 36 0.12 -0.77 -5.55
CA GLU A 36 1.21 -1.65 -5.09
C GLU A 36 1.15 -1.75 -3.55
N PRO A 37 1.28 -2.95 -2.96
CA PRO A 37 1.25 -3.13 -1.52
C PRO A 37 2.27 -2.20 -0.85
N GLN A 38 1.80 -1.22 -0.09
CA GLN A 38 2.66 -0.29 0.63
C GLN A 38 2.91 -0.79 2.05
N GLY A 39 4.20 -0.82 2.42
CA GLY A 39 4.65 -1.27 3.72
C GLY A 39 5.92 -2.09 3.61
N VAL A 40 6.59 -2.23 4.74
CA VAL A 40 7.80 -3.02 4.88
C VAL A 40 7.49 -4.14 5.86
N PHE A 41 7.57 -5.38 5.40
CA PHE A 41 7.50 -6.54 6.28
C PHE A 41 8.85 -6.74 6.96
N LEU A 42 8.81 -6.70 8.28
CA LEU A 42 9.97 -6.79 9.14
C LEU A 42 9.98 -8.17 9.77
N THR A 43 11.15 -8.81 9.86
CA THR A 43 11.29 -10.05 10.60
C THR A 43 12.49 -10.00 11.54
N VAL A 44 12.38 -10.76 12.63
CA VAL A 44 13.49 -11.10 13.53
C VAL A 44 13.47 -12.60 13.72
N SER A 45 14.60 -13.26 13.50
CA SER A 45 14.80 -14.68 13.76
C SER A 45 15.98 -14.94 14.69
N GLY A 46 15.88 -15.98 15.49
CA GLY A 46 17.00 -16.49 16.28
C GLY A 46 18.04 -17.20 15.43
N ASP A 47 19.11 -17.65 16.08
CA ASP A 47 20.21 -18.37 15.42
C ASP A 47 19.68 -19.52 14.56
N GLN A 48 20.13 -19.58 13.31
CA GLN A 48 19.71 -20.54 12.28
C GLN A 48 18.18 -20.71 12.15
N GLY A 49 17.39 -19.67 12.46
CA GLY A 49 15.94 -19.71 12.38
C GLY A 49 15.26 -20.54 13.48
N SER A 50 15.93 -20.73 14.63
CA SER A 50 15.39 -21.44 15.80
C SER A 50 14.04 -20.91 16.30
N TRP A 51 13.76 -19.63 16.06
CA TRP A 51 12.45 -19.01 16.20
C TRP A 51 12.36 -17.83 15.21
N MET A 52 11.14 -17.37 14.93
CA MET A 52 10.92 -16.21 14.07
C MET A 52 9.65 -15.48 14.47
N ARG A 53 9.68 -14.15 14.35
CA ARG A 53 8.51 -13.28 14.40
C ARG A 53 8.59 -12.24 13.29
N GLY A 54 7.46 -11.68 12.90
CA GLY A 54 7.41 -10.65 11.88
C GLY A 54 6.23 -9.73 12.05
N GLU A 55 6.41 -8.48 11.62
CA GLU A 55 5.41 -7.43 11.69
C GLU A 55 5.40 -6.62 10.40
N LEU A 56 4.22 -6.14 10.01
CA LEU A 56 4.08 -5.24 8.89
C LEU A 56 4.15 -3.79 9.38
N LEU A 57 5.16 -3.04 8.93
CA LEU A 57 5.28 -1.62 9.17
C LEU A 57 4.64 -0.82 8.03
N ARG A 58 3.64 -0.02 8.35
CA ARG A 58 2.96 0.88 7.41
C ARG A 58 3.11 2.31 7.89
N CYS A 59 3.57 3.18 6.99
CA CYS A 59 3.88 4.58 7.31
C CYS A 59 2.99 5.58 6.55
N GLU A 60 2.17 5.11 5.59
CA GLU A 60 1.29 5.95 4.80
C GLU A 60 -0.17 5.45 4.91
N PRO A 61 -1.15 6.37 5.00
CA PRO A 61 -1.01 7.84 5.11
C PRO A 61 -0.45 8.32 6.46
N GLU A 62 -0.58 7.51 7.51
CA GLU A 62 0.00 7.70 8.84
C GLU A 62 0.54 6.36 9.36
N ALA A 63 1.30 6.36 10.45
CA ALA A 63 1.83 5.13 11.02
C ALA A 63 0.72 4.30 11.68
N TRP A 64 0.56 3.03 11.28
CA TRP A 64 -0.44 2.13 11.88
C TRP A 64 -0.08 0.65 11.68
N GLY A 65 -0.76 -0.22 12.44
CA GLY A 65 -0.56 -1.68 12.41
C GLY A 65 -0.28 -2.23 13.80
N HIS A 66 0.24 -3.46 13.86
CA HIS A 66 0.58 -4.13 15.11
C HIS A 66 1.99 -3.83 15.62
N HIS A 67 2.81 -3.12 14.82
CA HIS A 67 4.14 -2.70 15.27
C HIS A 67 4.01 -1.71 16.45
N PRO A 68 4.48 -2.06 17.67
CA PRO A 68 4.21 -1.30 18.90
C PRO A 68 4.85 0.10 18.90
N HIS A 69 5.87 0.32 18.08
CA HIS A 69 6.57 1.60 17.90
C HIS A 69 6.47 2.10 16.45
N ALA A 70 5.30 1.95 15.82
CA ALA A 70 5.13 2.24 14.39
C ALA A 70 5.56 3.67 14.03
N SER A 71 5.17 4.66 14.84
CA SER A 71 5.49 6.08 14.60
C SER A 71 6.99 6.34 14.62
N GLU A 72 7.70 5.79 15.61
CA GLU A 72 9.15 5.96 15.77
C GLU A 72 9.92 5.21 14.67
N ALA A 73 9.49 3.99 14.33
CA ALA A 73 10.07 3.20 13.25
C ALA A 73 9.90 3.90 11.89
N CYS A 74 8.70 4.43 11.60
CA CYS A 74 8.46 5.22 10.40
C CYS A 74 9.33 6.48 10.35
N GLY A 75 9.45 7.22 11.47
CA GLY A 75 10.33 8.39 11.55
C GLY A 75 11.82 8.05 11.37
N ALA A 76 12.25 6.84 11.76
CA ALA A 76 13.60 6.35 11.49
C ALA A 76 13.82 6.05 9.99
N LEU A 77 12.86 5.40 9.34
CA LEU A 77 12.90 5.17 7.89
C LEU A 77 12.82 6.46 7.10
N ASP A 78 12.06 7.47 7.55
CA ASP A 78 11.97 8.77 6.89
C ASP A 78 13.35 9.45 6.89
N ARG A 79 14.00 9.51 8.06
CA ARG A 79 15.37 10.06 8.21
C ARG A 79 16.41 9.31 7.39
N ALA A 80 16.24 8.00 7.24
CA ALA A 80 17.14 7.16 6.47
C ALA A 80 16.75 7.03 4.99
N HIS A 81 15.69 7.71 4.54
CA HIS A 81 15.14 7.60 3.17
C HIS A 81 14.93 6.13 2.74
N GLY A 82 14.37 5.32 3.65
CA GLY A 82 14.13 3.89 3.47
C GLY A 82 15.39 3.03 3.34
N ASN A 83 16.59 3.57 3.60
CA ASN A 83 17.83 2.81 3.60
C ASN A 83 18.17 2.31 5.01
N LEU A 84 18.02 1.01 5.25
CA LEU A 84 18.25 0.40 6.57
C LEU A 84 19.72 0.50 7.02
N ASP A 85 20.68 0.60 6.10
CA ASP A 85 22.10 0.80 6.45
C ASP A 85 22.42 2.23 6.88
N ALA A 86 21.50 3.18 6.63
CA ALA A 86 21.62 4.58 7.05
C ALA A 86 20.82 4.89 8.33
N LEU A 87 20.32 3.86 9.03
CA LEU A 87 19.68 4.06 10.32
C LEU A 87 20.68 4.65 11.32
N VAL A 88 20.24 5.68 12.03
CA VAL A 88 21.02 6.28 13.11
C VAL A 88 20.93 5.36 14.32
N ALA A 89 22.08 4.89 14.78
CA ALA A 89 22.18 4.08 15.99
C ALA A 89 21.71 4.86 17.22
N ASP A 90 21.04 4.15 18.13
CA ASP A 90 20.74 4.60 19.48
C ASP A 90 21.77 3.94 20.43
N PRO A 91 22.81 4.67 20.85
CA PRO A 91 23.92 4.06 21.56
C PRO A 91 23.49 3.54 22.95
N GLU A 92 23.39 2.22 23.06
CA GLU A 92 23.09 1.50 24.30
C GLU A 92 24.27 0.61 24.72
N MET A 93 24.43 0.42 26.03
CA MET A 93 25.43 -0.49 26.59
C MET A 93 24.92 -1.92 26.53
N CYS A 94 25.43 -2.70 25.57
CA CYS A 94 25.05 -4.10 25.40
C CYS A 94 25.98 -5.06 26.14
N THR A 95 25.41 -6.15 26.66
CA THR A 95 26.21 -7.28 27.16
C THR A 95 26.93 -7.96 25.99
N GLN A 96 28.05 -8.62 26.29
CA GLN A 96 28.84 -9.36 25.28
C GLN A 96 28.35 -10.81 25.09
N VAL A 97 27.11 -11.11 25.47
CA VAL A 97 26.53 -12.44 25.20
C VAL A 97 26.35 -12.61 23.70
N TYR A 98 26.83 -13.74 23.17
CA TYR A 98 26.60 -14.11 21.79
C TYR A 98 25.34 -14.99 21.69
N ALA A 99 24.26 -14.40 21.19
CA ALA A 99 22.97 -15.02 20.98
C ALA A 99 22.36 -14.40 19.72
N PRO A 100 22.87 -14.78 18.53
CA PRO A 100 22.69 -13.99 17.33
C PRO A 100 21.23 -13.95 16.89
N VAL A 101 20.84 -12.81 16.33
CA VAL A 101 19.54 -12.59 15.71
C VAL A 101 19.73 -12.08 14.30
N THR A 102 18.93 -12.59 13.37
CA THR A 102 18.91 -12.12 11.99
C THR A 102 17.62 -11.37 11.72
N VAL A 103 17.73 -10.15 11.22
CA VAL A 103 16.58 -9.33 10.87
C VAL A 103 16.49 -9.13 9.37
N SER A 104 15.26 -8.98 8.86
CA SER A 104 15.05 -8.61 7.46
C SER A 104 13.96 -7.56 7.29
N ALA A 105 14.08 -6.74 6.26
CA ALA A 105 13.09 -5.76 5.85
C ALA A 105 12.82 -5.94 4.35
N ASN A 106 11.57 -6.27 4.00
CA ASN A 106 11.17 -6.54 2.62
C ASN A 106 9.85 -5.86 2.29
N GLY A 107 9.79 -5.13 1.19
CA GLY A 107 8.57 -4.47 0.74
C GLY A 107 8.86 -3.12 0.08
N THR A 108 7.96 -2.16 0.22
CA THR A 108 8.07 -0.87 -0.43
C THR A 108 7.85 0.25 0.57
N TYR A 109 8.76 1.22 0.60
CA TYR A 109 8.69 2.41 1.42
C TYR A 109 8.65 3.65 0.54
N ARG A 110 7.53 4.38 0.51
CA ARG A 110 7.33 5.58 -0.32
C ARG A 110 7.75 5.39 -1.79
N GLY A 111 7.35 4.25 -2.37
CA GLY A 111 7.67 3.86 -3.75
C GLY A 111 9.09 3.31 -3.97
N LYS A 112 9.95 3.27 -2.95
CA LYS A 112 11.28 2.66 -3.02
C LYS A 112 11.24 1.21 -2.55
N GLN A 113 11.75 0.31 -3.36
CA GLN A 113 11.94 -1.09 -2.97
C GLN A 113 12.91 -1.18 -1.79
N VAL A 114 12.50 -1.92 -0.76
CA VAL A 114 13.30 -2.29 0.40
C VAL A 114 13.53 -3.80 0.34
N THR A 115 14.80 -4.20 0.33
CA THR A 115 15.25 -5.59 0.46
C THR A 115 16.55 -5.54 1.24
N TRP A 116 16.49 -5.94 2.50
CA TRP A 116 17.61 -5.81 3.42
C TRP A 116 17.59 -6.93 4.45
N GLN A 117 18.79 -7.38 4.85
CA GLN A 117 18.96 -8.39 5.88
C GLN A 117 20.28 -8.15 6.62
N LYS A 118 20.29 -8.37 7.93
CA LYS A 118 21.51 -8.28 8.74
C LYS A 118 21.43 -9.18 9.96
N THR A 119 22.58 -9.74 10.34
CA THR A 119 22.74 -10.50 11.58
C THR A 119 23.47 -9.65 12.61
N PHE A 120 22.96 -9.66 13.84
CA PHE A 120 23.54 -8.98 15.00
C PHE A 120 23.99 -10.00 16.03
N ALA A 121 25.00 -9.65 16.84
CA ALA A 121 25.56 -10.55 17.85
C ALA A 121 24.54 -10.93 18.94
N ASN A 122 23.61 -10.03 19.23
CA ASN A 122 22.45 -10.25 20.10
C ASN A 122 21.36 -9.18 19.86
N ALA A 123 20.20 -9.38 20.48
CA ALA A 123 19.06 -8.47 20.38
C ALA A 123 19.39 -7.03 20.83
N CYS A 124 20.19 -6.83 21.86
CA CYS A 124 20.61 -5.49 22.27
C CYS A 124 21.37 -4.78 21.16
N THR A 125 22.38 -5.42 20.55
CA THR A 125 23.14 -4.80 19.45
C THR A 125 22.30 -4.54 18.20
N MET A 126 21.26 -5.34 17.96
CA MET A 126 20.25 -5.09 16.93
C MET A 126 19.49 -3.81 17.23
N GLU A 127 18.92 -3.69 18.44
CA GLU A 127 18.14 -2.51 18.86
C GLU A 127 19.01 -1.25 18.86
N ALA A 128 20.21 -1.32 19.43
CA ALA A 128 21.15 -0.20 19.43
C ALA A 128 21.51 0.28 18.01
N SER A 129 21.55 -0.63 17.03
CA SER A 129 21.89 -0.28 15.64
C SER A 129 20.69 0.18 14.82
N THR A 130 19.48 -0.24 15.16
CA THR A 130 18.29 -0.07 14.32
C THR A 130 17.19 0.78 14.98
N GLY A 131 17.39 1.18 16.24
CA GLY A 131 16.42 1.89 17.05
C GLY A 131 15.10 1.12 17.14
N TYR A 132 13.99 1.81 16.90
CA TYR A 132 12.66 1.25 17.01
C TYR A 132 12.23 0.34 15.85
N VAL A 133 13.00 0.27 14.75
CA VAL A 133 12.56 -0.45 13.53
C VAL A 133 12.35 -1.95 13.76
N PHE A 134 13.12 -2.59 14.64
CA PHE A 134 12.99 -4.03 14.95
C PHE A 134 12.55 -4.30 16.41
N ARG A 135 11.98 -3.30 17.08
CA ARG A 135 11.46 -3.42 18.45
C ARG A 135 9.98 -3.82 18.45
N PHE A 136 9.68 -5.07 18.08
CA PHE A 136 8.36 -5.68 18.09
C PHE A 136 8.49 -7.16 18.42
#